data_AF-A0A7J4F9U2-F1
#
_entry.id   AF-A0A7J4F9U2-F1
#
_cell.length_a   1.000
_cell.length_b   1.000
_cell.length_c   1.000
_cell.angle_alpha   90.00
_cell.angle_beta   90.00
_cell.angle_gamma   90.00
#
_symmetry.space_group_name_H-M   'P 1'
#
loop_
_entity.id
_entity.type
_entity.pdbx_description
1 polymer ?
#
loop_
_entity_poly.entity_id
_entity_poly.type
_entity_poly.pdbx_seq_one_letter_code
_entity_poly.pdbx_strand_id
1 'polypeptide(L)'
;MPAVIGVAATERDGSGIATFSSRGQKGNLDTYPDVAAPGVDIWATAPRGTWLDIFQRTDQDLYYMAISGTSMATPHVSGLAALMWQACPSLRVSNYHEEYTGNDTDWYTRETTRIHEVEYILKMTADYILQNGDNGVPDRFDDGINDRPFDYAQGYGLVNATRAVAVCLVLEEMRTADLDGDGRPDRPDTTVDEALMVYEEILRREGLRADVASITTTWRGEWAHFINQTQNPTQGTTYSTDQSHRILVPEGSDRMTVTLEWVPVNADKLTMGTIDVWADVDGDGSNDLDPQLDMRGTKVWEVDLDGRQRWVPFNVHGEAAKAFFDSPDDEFPEPRIRYTISVEIDVPPGTDVPIRPSFDSSPYVFGPGSGTVTITTDVFDLRGIGPPEEDGSEFTDDWMTFAVLALAIGGILGALLLGVQVGRRLPGKEGPKQDA
;
A
#
# COMPACT_ATOMS: atom_id res chain seq x y z
N MET A 1 8.71 27.95 1.68
CA MET A 1 9.77 28.28 2.68
C MET A 1 10.75 27.14 2.57
N PRO A 2 11.99 27.35 2.10
CA PRO A 2 12.85 26.28 1.54
C PRO A 2 13.32 25.18 2.53
N ALA A 3 12.85 25.21 3.77
CA ALA A 3 13.18 24.26 4.82
C ALA A 3 11.95 23.56 5.42
N VAL A 4 10.77 23.74 4.85
CA VAL A 4 9.50 23.17 5.34
C VAL A 4 8.69 22.68 4.15
N ILE A 5 8.32 21.39 4.19
CA ILE A 5 7.40 20.80 3.22
C ILE A 5 5.97 21.16 3.63
N GLY A 6 5.33 22.04 2.89
CA GLY A 6 3.92 22.42 3.01
C GLY A 6 3.00 21.32 2.48
N VAL A 7 2.04 20.89 3.32
CA VAL A 7 1.13 19.78 3.01
C VAL A 7 -0.32 20.26 2.96
N ALA A 8 -0.94 20.14 1.80
CA ALA A 8 -2.38 20.33 1.61
C ALA A 8 -3.17 19.07 2.00
N ALA A 9 -4.44 19.26 2.38
CA ALA A 9 -5.35 18.15 2.70
C ALA A 9 -6.23 17.80 1.49
N THR A 10 -6.24 16.53 1.10
CA THR A 10 -7.19 15.97 0.15
C THR A 10 -8.35 15.29 0.86
N GLU A 11 -9.43 15.06 0.10
CA GLU A 11 -10.44 14.06 0.45
C GLU A 11 -9.78 12.69 0.68
N ARG A 12 -10.40 11.85 1.51
CA ARG A 12 -9.83 10.55 1.91
C ARG A 12 -9.54 9.65 0.69
N ASP A 13 -10.40 9.70 -0.31
CA ASP A 13 -10.30 8.90 -1.54
C ASP A 13 -9.42 9.54 -2.63
N GLY A 14 -8.83 10.72 -2.35
CA GLY A 14 -8.01 11.46 -3.30
C GLY A 14 -8.81 12.10 -4.44
N SER A 15 -10.14 12.18 -4.36
CA SER A 15 -11.00 12.74 -5.41
C SER A 15 -10.83 14.25 -5.61
N GLY A 16 -10.35 14.95 -4.59
CA GLY A 16 -10.24 16.40 -4.59
C GLY A 16 -9.54 16.96 -3.36
N ILE A 17 -9.51 18.29 -3.28
CA ILE A 17 -8.93 19.05 -2.17
C ILE A 17 -10.00 19.34 -1.14
N ALA A 18 -9.69 19.04 0.12
CA ALA A 18 -10.60 19.26 1.23
C ALA A 18 -11.01 20.73 1.32
N THR A 19 -12.29 20.99 1.56
CA THR A 19 -12.83 22.36 1.58
C THR A 19 -12.14 23.28 2.58
N PHE A 20 -11.71 22.74 3.73
CA PHE A 20 -10.97 23.46 4.77
C PHE A 20 -9.47 23.61 4.48
N SER A 21 -8.92 22.91 3.48
CA SER A 21 -7.49 22.99 3.15
C SER A 21 -7.14 24.43 2.80
N SER A 22 -6.13 24.96 3.50
CA SER A 22 -5.61 26.29 3.19
C SER A 22 -4.98 26.28 1.80
N ARG A 23 -5.09 27.41 1.12
CA ARG A 23 -4.57 27.58 -0.24
C ARG A 23 -3.55 28.72 -0.25
N GLY A 24 -2.52 28.56 -1.06
CA GLY A 24 -1.56 29.60 -1.36
C GLY A 24 -2.22 30.82 -1.99
N GLN A 25 -1.52 31.94 -1.94
CA GLN A 25 -1.98 33.16 -2.61
C GLN A 25 -1.68 33.05 -4.10
N LYS A 26 -2.72 32.87 -4.92
CA LYS A 26 -2.59 32.79 -6.39
C LYS A 26 -1.65 33.86 -6.97
N GLY A 27 -0.67 33.42 -7.77
CA GLY A 27 0.37 34.26 -8.35
C GLY A 27 1.55 34.53 -7.41
N ASN A 28 1.57 33.93 -6.23
CA ASN A 28 2.69 33.96 -5.29
C ASN A 28 3.15 32.53 -4.94
N LEU A 29 4.04 31.98 -5.77
CA LEU A 29 4.43 30.57 -5.74
C LEU A 29 5.04 30.13 -4.41
N ASP A 30 5.77 31.02 -3.73
CA ASP A 30 6.42 30.74 -2.44
C ASP A 30 5.44 30.50 -1.27
N THR A 31 4.14 30.72 -1.52
CA THR A 31 3.04 30.48 -0.57
C THR A 31 2.21 29.23 -0.89
N TYR A 32 2.48 28.57 -2.02
CA TYR A 32 1.74 27.38 -2.40
C TYR A 32 2.16 26.21 -1.49
N PRO A 33 1.27 25.25 -1.23
CA PRO A 33 1.69 23.99 -0.63
C PRO A 33 2.62 23.24 -1.60
N ASP A 34 3.50 22.38 -1.09
CA ASP A 34 4.42 21.60 -1.92
C ASP A 34 3.73 20.35 -2.46
N VAL A 35 3.02 19.64 -1.59
CA VAL A 35 2.31 18.39 -1.93
C VAL A 35 0.99 18.31 -1.17
N ALA A 36 0.16 17.34 -1.53
CA ALA A 36 -1.09 17.03 -0.86
C ALA A 36 -1.10 15.60 -0.31
N ALA A 37 -1.83 15.38 0.77
CA ALA A 37 -2.04 14.04 1.35
C ALA A 37 -3.46 13.92 1.94
N PRO A 38 -3.96 12.70 2.18
CA PRO A 38 -5.29 12.49 2.76
C PRO A 38 -5.42 13.19 4.12
N GLY A 39 -6.45 14.03 4.24
CA GLY A 39 -6.68 14.82 5.45
C GLY A 39 -8.12 14.84 5.92
N VAL A 40 -9.05 14.18 5.24
CA VAL A 40 -10.47 14.10 5.61
C VAL A 40 -10.75 12.77 6.30
N ASP A 41 -11.37 12.87 7.47
CA ASP A 41 -11.78 11.76 8.33
C ASP A 41 -10.67 10.74 8.51
N ILE A 42 -9.46 11.15 8.89
CA ILE A 42 -8.36 10.21 9.04
C ILE A 42 -8.48 9.51 10.39
N TRP A 43 -8.65 8.19 10.35
CA TRP A 43 -8.66 7.34 11.54
C TRP A 43 -7.27 7.29 12.17
N ALA A 44 -7.16 7.72 13.42
CA ALA A 44 -5.93 7.66 14.19
C ALA A 44 -6.23 7.39 15.66
N THR A 45 -5.20 7.06 16.44
CA THR A 45 -5.33 6.82 17.88
C THR A 45 -5.88 8.06 18.60
N ALA A 46 -6.99 7.91 19.32
CA ALA A 46 -7.69 8.97 20.02
C ALA A 46 -6.92 9.42 21.28
N PRO A 47 -6.61 10.72 21.43
CA PRO A 47 -5.96 11.24 22.62
C PRO A 47 -6.99 11.44 23.74
N ARG A 48 -7.24 10.38 24.51
CA ARG A 48 -8.26 10.34 25.57
C ARG A 48 -8.07 11.44 26.63
N GLY A 49 -9.18 11.99 27.11
CA GLY A 49 -9.18 12.98 28.19
C GLY A 49 -8.65 14.37 27.81
N THR A 50 -8.50 14.62 26.50
CA THR A 50 -8.13 15.94 25.97
C THR A 50 -9.36 16.71 25.51
N TRP A 51 -9.22 18.02 25.29
CA TRP A 51 -10.27 18.82 24.66
C TRP A 51 -10.66 18.31 23.27
N LEU A 52 -9.71 17.72 22.54
CA LEU A 52 -9.94 17.11 21.23
C LEU A 52 -10.93 15.95 21.35
N ASP A 53 -10.75 15.11 22.36
CA ASP A 53 -11.62 13.98 22.68
C ASP A 53 -13.05 14.41 23.03
N ILE A 54 -13.20 15.56 23.69
CA ILE A 54 -14.50 16.07 24.12
C ILE A 54 -15.29 16.70 22.96
N PHE A 55 -14.60 17.35 22.02
CA PHE A 55 -15.26 18.16 20.99
C PHE A 55 -15.27 17.56 19.59
N GLN A 56 -14.33 16.66 19.28
CA GLN A 56 -14.20 16.10 17.93
C GLN A 56 -14.56 14.61 17.87
N ARG A 57 -14.86 13.97 19.00
CA ARG A 57 -15.32 12.59 19.00
C ARG A 57 -16.76 12.52 18.48
N THR A 58 -16.90 12.12 17.23
CA THR A 58 -18.18 11.79 16.59
C THR A 58 -18.53 10.32 16.72
N ASP A 59 -17.53 9.47 16.87
CA ASP A 59 -17.66 8.01 16.89
C ASP A 59 -17.74 7.47 18.32
N GLN A 60 -18.35 6.29 18.48
CA GLN A 60 -18.42 5.62 19.79
C GLN A 60 -17.10 4.92 20.19
N ASP A 61 -16.07 5.01 19.34
CA ASP A 61 -14.75 4.45 19.60
C ASP A 61 -13.98 5.31 20.62
N LEU A 62 -13.39 4.65 21.62
CA LEU A 62 -12.67 5.26 22.73
C LEU A 62 -11.16 5.42 22.44
N TYR A 63 -10.64 4.77 21.40
CA TYR A 63 -9.21 4.58 21.12
C TYR A 63 -8.82 4.98 19.72
N TYR A 64 -9.78 5.03 18.82
CA TYR A 64 -9.61 5.63 17.52
C TYR A 64 -10.67 6.68 17.32
N MET A 65 -10.31 7.73 16.60
CA MET A 65 -11.27 8.71 16.13
C MET A 65 -10.86 9.13 14.72
N ALA A 66 -11.86 9.33 13.87
CA ALA A 66 -11.64 9.99 12.60
C ALA A 66 -11.69 11.50 12.82
N ILE A 67 -10.61 12.21 12.50
CA ILE A 67 -10.64 13.67 12.46
C ILE A 67 -10.07 14.21 11.16
N SER A 68 -10.55 15.38 10.80
CA SER A 68 -10.20 16.08 9.57
C SER A 68 -9.24 17.23 9.84
N GLY A 69 -8.25 17.42 8.97
CA GLY A 69 -7.35 18.57 9.02
C GLY A 69 -6.08 18.39 8.18
N THR A 70 -5.45 19.50 7.81
CA THR A 70 -4.08 19.47 7.26
C THR A 70 -3.09 18.91 8.26
N SER A 71 -3.34 19.08 9.56
CA SER A 71 -2.61 18.40 10.64
C SER A 71 -2.67 16.87 10.56
N MET A 72 -3.66 16.29 9.88
CA MET A 72 -3.74 14.85 9.60
C MET A 72 -3.16 14.46 8.24
N ALA A 73 -3.09 15.39 7.29
CA ALA A 73 -2.32 15.20 6.06
C ALA A 73 -0.80 15.17 6.34
N THR A 74 -0.30 16.08 7.19
CA THR A 74 1.12 16.18 7.56
C THR A 74 1.77 14.86 8.02
N PRO A 75 1.18 14.06 8.92
CA PRO A 75 1.79 12.80 9.36
C PRO A 75 1.91 11.73 8.27
N HIS A 76 1.07 11.77 7.21
CA HIS A 76 1.27 10.90 6.06
C HIS A 76 2.57 11.24 5.33
N VAL A 77 2.83 12.53 5.11
CA VAL A 77 4.06 12.99 4.44
C VAL A 77 5.29 12.78 5.32
N SER A 78 5.19 13.00 6.64
CA SER A 78 6.32 12.74 7.54
C SER A 78 6.63 11.25 7.68
N GLY A 79 5.60 10.39 7.72
CA GLY A 79 5.77 8.93 7.68
C GLY A 79 6.41 8.46 6.37
N LEU A 80 5.97 9.01 5.24
CA LEU A 80 6.58 8.73 3.94
C LEU A 80 8.04 9.21 3.88
N ALA A 81 8.33 10.41 4.36
CA ALA A 81 9.71 10.90 4.45
C ALA A 81 10.60 9.96 5.30
N ALA A 82 10.07 9.36 6.38
CA ALA A 82 10.80 8.37 7.17
C ALA A 82 11.09 7.08 6.36
N LEU A 83 10.12 6.59 5.58
CA LEU A 83 10.34 5.45 4.67
C LEU A 83 11.38 5.76 3.59
N MET A 84 11.36 6.97 3.03
CA MET A 84 12.36 7.43 2.06
C MET A 84 13.76 7.46 2.66
N TRP A 85 13.92 7.97 3.89
CA TRP A 85 15.20 7.93 4.63
C TRP A 85 15.66 6.51 4.95
N GLN A 86 14.74 5.58 5.19
CA GLN A 86 15.08 4.18 5.38
C GLN A 86 15.57 3.54 4.07
N ALA A 87 14.92 3.86 2.95
CA ALA A 87 15.24 3.31 1.64
C ALA A 87 16.51 3.91 1.01
N CYS A 88 16.78 5.19 1.26
CA CYS A 88 17.92 5.93 0.73
C CYS A 88 18.63 6.73 1.83
N PRO A 89 19.45 6.07 2.69
CA PRO A 89 20.24 6.77 3.70
C PRO A 89 21.18 7.85 3.16
N SER A 90 21.52 7.82 1.86
CA SER A 90 22.36 8.82 1.19
C SER A 90 21.65 10.12 0.80
N LEU A 91 20.37 10.31 1.13
CA LEU A 91 19.62 11.54 0.83
C LEU A 91 20.31 12.80 1.38
N ARG A 92 20.32 13.87 0.57
CA ARG A 92 21.01 15.14 0.86
C ARG A 92 20.23 16.36 0.38
N VAL A 93 20.83 17.55 0.47
CA VAL A 93 20.28 18.77 -0.14
C VAL A 93 20.37 18.67 -1.65
N SER A 94 19.28 18.95 -2.36
CA SER A 94 19.23 18.89 -3.82
C SER A 94 19.86 20.12 -4.47
N ASN A 95 20.01 20.08 -5.80
CA ASN A 95 20.41 21.25 -6.59
C ASN A 95 19.22 22.17 -6.95
N TYR A 96 18.00 21.79 -6.56
CA TYR A 96 16.79 22.54 -6.84
C TYR A 96 16.50 23.55 -5.74
N HIS A 97 15.90 24.66 -6.14
CA HIS A 97 15.46 25.73 -5.26
C HIS A 97 13.94 25.74 -5.19
N GLU A 98 13.42 26.19 -4.05
CA GLU A 98 12.00 26.44 -3.85
C GLU A 98 11.45 27.40 -4.92
N GLU A 99 10.20 27.18 -5.35
CA GLU A 99 9.50 28.04 -6.30
C GLU A 99 9.32 29.46 -5.75
N TYR A 100 9.54 30.47 -6.60
CA TYR A 100 9.58 31.86 -6.17
C TYR A 100 9.13 32.82 -7.26
N THR A 101 8.23 33.75 -6.91
CA THR A 101 7.71 34.81 -7.78
C THR A 101 7.98 36.22 -7.26
N GLY A 102 8.81 36.35 -6.21
CA GLY A 102 9.17 37.65 -5.68
C GLY A 102 10.31 38.32 -6.46
N ASN A 103 10.78 39.45 -5.93
CA ASN A 103 11.73 40.32 -6.62
C ASN A 103 13.21 40.07 -6.23
N ASP A 104 13.48 39.03 -5.45
CA ASP A 104 14.83 38.67 -5.03
C ASP A 104 15.63 38.02 -6.18
N THR A 105 16.54 38.80 -6.77
CA THR A 105 17.30 38.38 -7.95
C THR A 105 18.32 37.29 -7.69
N ASP A 106 18.74 37.09 -6.43
CA ASP A 106 19.75 36.07 -6.13
C ASP A 106 19.13 34.78 -5.60
N TRP A 107 17.79 34.68 -5.57
CA TRP A 107 17.06 33.54 -5.03
C TRP A 107 17.63 32.19 -5.51
N TYR A 108 17.80 32.03 -6.81
CA TYR A 108 18.28 30.79 -7.45
C TYR A 108 19.81 30.59 -7.40
N THR A 109 20.54 31.45 -6.69
CA THR A 109 21.99 31.31 -6.49
C THR A 109 22.37 31.05 -5.04
N ARG A 110 21.44 31.29 -4.09
CA ARG A 110 21.71 31.09 -2.66
C ARG A 110 21.50 29.64 -2.25
N GLU A 111 22.48 29.09 -1.54
CA GLU A 111 22.37 27.71 -1.02
C GLU A 111 21.21 27.55 -0.03
N THR A 112 20.82 28.61 0.68
CA THR A 112 19.75 28.59 1.69
C THR A 112 18.34 28.46 1.12
N THR A 113 18.18 28.61 -0.20
CA THR A 113 16.89 28.45 -0.88
C THR A 113 16.77 27.09 -1.56
N ARG A 114 17.79 26.23 -1.44
CA ARG A 114 17.75 24.86 -1.95
C ARG A 114 16.87 23.97 -1.08
N ILE A 115 16.16 23.07 -1.74
CA ILE A 115 15.26 22.11 -1.10
C ILE A 115 15.96 20.77 -0.87
N HIS A 116 15.48 20.00 0.10
CA HIS A 116 16.00 18.65 0.37
C HIS A 116 15.59 17.68 -0.74
N GLU A 117 16.41 16.65 -1.04
CA GLU A 117 16.07 15.61 -2.01
C GLU A 117 14.76 14.88 -1.67
N VAL A 118 14.39 14.82 -0.38
CA VAL A 118 13.08 14.31 0.07
C VAL A 118 11.94 15.12 -0.52
N GLU A 119 12.00 16.44 -0.39
CA GLU A 119 10.97 17.33 -0.93
C GLU A 119 10.95 17.23 -2.46
N TYR A 120 12.12 17.23 -3.08
CA TYR A 120 12.23 17.14 -4.52
C TYR A 120 11.63 15.83 -5.07
N ILE A 121 11.96 14.67 -4.48
CA ILE A 121 11.38 13.37 -4.88
C ILE A 121 9.87 13.36 -4.66
N LEU A 122 9.37 13.92 -3.54
CA LEU A 122 7.92 14.04 -3.30
C LEU A 122 7.24 14.87 -4.39
N LYS A 123 7.80 16.03 -4.76
CA LYS A 123 7.31 16.89 -5.85
C LYS A 123 7.31 16.16 -7.21
N MET A 124 8.37 15.40 -7.52
CA MET A 124 8.51 14.71 -8.81
C MET A 124 7.66 13.44 -8.93
N THR A 125 7.30 12.81 -7.81
CA THR A 125 6.55 11.54 -7.82
C THR A 125 5.07 11.70 -7.51
N ALA A 126 4.64 12.87 -7.01
CA ALA A 126 3.25 13.17 -6.73
C ALA A 126 2.35 13.06 -7.97
N ASP A 127 1.13 12.57 -7.73
CA ASP A 127 0.07 12.47 -8.73
C ASP A 127 -0.78 13.75 -8.70
N TYR A 128 -0.64 14.56 -9.75
CA TYR A 128 -1.40 15.80 -9.89
C TYR A 128 -2.89 15.50 -10.11
N ILE A 129 -3.74 16.01 -9.22
CA ILE A 129 -5.20 15.84 -9.30
C ILE A 129 -5.72 16.86 -10.31
N LEU A 130 -6.40 16.38 -11.34
CA LEU A 130 -7.07 17.24 -12.31
C LEU A 130 -8.40 17.74 -11.76
N GLN A 131 -8.78 18.95 -12.18
CA GLN A 131 -10.11 19.45 -11.87
C GLN A 131 -11.19 18.56 -12.49
N ASN A 132 -12.14 18.15 -11.66
CA ASN A 132 -13.31 17.40 -12.07
C ASN A 132 -14.53 17.82 -11.24
N GLY A 133 -15.38 18.68 -11.81
CA GLY A 133 -16.49 19.27 -11.07
C GLY A 133 -16.01 20.20 -9.96
N ASP A 134 -16.69 20.17 -8.81
CA ASP A 134 -16.34 20.97 -7.63
C ASP A 134 -15.45 20.17 -6.67
N ASN A 135 -14.30 19.71 -7.15
CA ASN A 135 -13.35 18.94 -6.34
C ASN A 135 -12.28 19.82 -5.68
N GLY A 136 -12.50 21.13 -5.59
CA GLY A 136 -11.60 22.07 -4.91
C GLY A 136 -10.26 22.34 -5.59
N VAL A 137 -10.00 21.70 -6.74
CA VAL A 137 -8.81 21.86 -7.59
C VAL A 137 -9.01 23.03 -8.59
N PRO A 138 -8.02 23.91 -8.78
CA PRO A 138 -8.08 24.98 -9.78
C PRO A 138 -8.08 24.49 -11.23
N ASP A 139 -8.79 25.17 -12.13
CA ASP A 139 -8.81 24.88 -13.58
C ASP A 139 -7.46 25.18 -14.29
N ARG A 140 -6.54 25.84 -13.58
CA ARG A 140 -5.22 26.26 -14.11
C ARG A 140 -4.15 26.03 -13.06
N PHE A 141 -3.00 25.57 -13.54
CA PHE A 141 -1.75 25.45 -12.78
C PHE A 141 -0.69 26.39 -13.35
N ASP A 142 0.33 26.61 -12.55
CA ASP A 142 1.61 27.21 -12.92
C ASP A 142 2.61 26.09 -13.28
N ASP A 143 3.68 26.43 -14.01
CA ASP A 143 4.75 25.50 -14.34
C ASP A 143 5.77 25.44 -13.20
N GLY A 144 5.89 24.28 -12.57
CA GLY A 144 6.84 24.00 -11.50
C GLY A 144 8.20 23.51 -12.02
N ILE A 145 8.95 22.88 -11.12
CA ILE A 145 10.20 22.19 -11.42
C ILE A 145 9.97 21.13 -12.50
N ASN A 146 10.85 21.11 -13.50
CA ASN A 146 10.80 20.19 -14.65
C ASN A 146 9.46 20.25 -15.40
N ASP A 147 8.87 21.45 -15.54
CA ASP A 147 7.59 21.72 -16.23
C ASP A 147 6.38 20.92 -15.69
N ARG A 148 6.47 20.44 -14.45
CA ARG A 148 5.35 19.73 -13.81
C ARG A 148 4.25 20.70 -13.40
N PRO A 149 2.97 20.29 -13.47
CA PRO A 149 1.87 21.12 -13.01
C PRO A 149 1.98 21.37 -11.49
N PHE A 150 1.84 22.64 -11.11
CA PHE A 150 1.94 23.12 -9.75
C PHE A 150 0.87 24.16 -9.46
N ASP A 151 0.12 24.06 -8.36
CA ASP A 151 -0.93 25.03 -8.05
C ASP A 151 -1.07 25.39 -6.58
N TYR A 152 -1.82 26.46 -6.34
CA TYR A 152 -2.01 27.06 -5.02
C TYR A 152 -2.91 26.24 -4.08
N ALA A 153 -3.53 25.15 -4.52
CA ALA A 153 -4.41 24.32 -3.72
C ALA A 153 -3.79 22.97 -3.32
N GLN A 154 -3.06 22.33 -4.23
CA GLN A 154 -2.51 20.98 -4.02
C GLN A 154 -0.98 20.91 -4.15
N GLY A 155 -0.33 21.98 -4.60
CA GLY A 155 1.07 21.95 -4.95
C GLY A 155 1.29 21.08 -6.16
N TYR A 156 2.21 20.12 -6.06
CA TYR A 156 2.49 19.13 -7.09
C TYR A 156 1.49 17.97 -7.12
N GLY A 157 0.60 17.87 -6.13
CA GLY A 157 -0.46 16.87 -6.07
C GLY A 157 -0.33 15.86 -4.94
N LEU A 158 -1.11 14.78 -5.04
CA LEU A 158 -1.20 13.74 -4.02
C LEU A 158 0.11 12.94 -3.95
N VAL A 159 0.69 12.81 -2.76
CA VAL A 159 1.92 12.04 -2.57
C VAL A 159 1.76 10.59 -3.02
N ASN A 160 2.75 10.07 -3.77
CA ASN A 160 2.78 8.69 -4.21
C ASN A 160 3.92 7.93 -3.52
N ALA A 161 3.58 7.24 -2.42
CA ALA A 161 4.57 6.57 -1.60
C ALA A 161 5.36 5.50 -2.35
N THR A 162 4.69 4.72 -3.20
CA THR A 162 5.32 3.66 -3.98
C THR A 162 6.39 4.23 -4.91
N ARG A 163 6.05 5.27 -5.68
CA ARG A 163 7.01 5.92 -6.58
C ARG A 163 8.14 6.61 -5.82
N ALA A 164 7.82 7.33 -4.75
CA ALA A 164 8.83 8.03 -3.94
C ALA A 164 9.87 7.05 -3.35
N VAL A 165 9.41 5.94 -2.76
CA VAL A 165 10.29 4.92 -2.19
C VAL A 165 11.06 4.16 -3.27
N ALA A 166 10.43 3.86 -4.41
CA ALA A 166 11.12 3.20 -5.53
C ALA A 166 12.26 4.06 -6.09
N VAL A 167 12.03 5.35 -6.32
CA VAL A 167 13.07 6.30 -6.75
C VAL A 167 14.20 6.36 -5.70
N CYS A 168 13.87 6.38 -4.41
CA CYS A 168 14.87 6.30 -3.34
C CYS A 168 15.72 5.02 -3.42
N LEU A 169 15.11 3.86 -3.66
CA LEU A 169 15.84 2.59 -3.80
C LEU A 169 16.79 2.59 -5.01
N VAL A 170 16.35 3.12 -6.17
CA VAL A 170 17.24 3.30 -7.33
C VAL A 170 18.37 4.26 -7.01
N LEU A 171 18.07 5.38 -6.38
CA LEU A 171 19.08 6.38 -6.04
C LEU A 171 20.14 5.81 -5.10
N GLU A 172 19.73 5.08 -4.07
CA GLU A 172 20.65 4.44 -3.12
C GLU A 172 21.50 3.36 -3.81
N GLU A 173 20.90 2.51 -4.63
CA GLU A 173 21.63 1.49 -5.39
C GLU A 173 22.67 2.16 -6.31
N MET A 174 22.29 3.17 -7.09
CA MET A 174 23.21 3.88 -7.97
C MET A 174 24.35 4.58 -7.21
N ARG A 175 24.09 5.08 -6.00
CA ARG A 175 25.10 5.74 -5.16
C ARG A 175 26.02 4.79 -4.40
N THR A 176 25.62 3.53 -4.23
CA THR A 176 26.35 2.55 -3.41
C THR A 176 26.91 1.38 -4.21
N ALA A 177 26.45 1.17 -5.44
CA ALA A 177 26.92 0.11 -6.32
C ALA A 177 28.42 0.26 -6.62
N ASP A 178 29.10 -0.88 -6.45
CA ASP A 178 30.50 -1.13 -6.79
C ASP A 178 30.50 -2.15 -7.93
N LEU A 179 30.39 -1.64 -9.15
CA LEU A 179 30.25 -2.41 -10.39
C LEU A 179 31.59 -3.02 -10.83
N ASP A 180 32.71 -2.41 -10.46
CA ASP A 180 34.06 -2.88 -10.82
C ASP A 180 34.71 -3.76 -9.73
N GLY A 181 34.11 -3.82 -8.54
CA GLY A 181 34.53 -4.66 -7.43
C GLY A 181 35.76 -4.15 -6.69
N ASP A 182 36.08 -2.86 -6.79
CA ASP A 182 37.24 -2.25 -6.12
C ASP A 182 37.00 -1.91 -4.64
N GLY A 183 35.77 -2.12 -4.16
CA GLY A 183 35.32 -1.83 -2.81
C GLY A 183 34.83 -0.40 -2.59
N ARG A 184 34.61 0.38 -3.65
CA ARG A 184 34.11 1.77 -3.60
C ARG A 184 32.91 1.94 -4.52
N PRO A 185 31.96 2.82 -4.18
CA PRO A 185 30.89 3.14 -5.10
C PRO A 185 31.41 3.87 -6.35
N ASP A 186 30.90 3.48 -7.52
CA ASP A 186 31.29 4.08 -8.81
C ASP A 186 30.67 5.45 -9.04
N ARG A 187 29.42 5.64 -8.60
CA ARG A 187 28.64 6.87 -8.82
C ARG A 187 28.04 7.46 -7.54
N PRO A 188 28.87 7.75 -6.52
CA PRO A 188 28.39 8.28 -5.24
C PRO A 188 27.71 9.65 -5.37
N ASP A 189 27.97 10.38 -6.47
CA ASP A 189 27.41 11.69 -6.73
C ASP A 189 26.14 11.69 -7.59
N THR A 190 25.58 10.52 -7.92
CA THR A 190 24.32 10.39 -8.70
C THR A 190 23.24 11.35 -8.17
N THR A 191 22.57 12.04 -9.09
CA THR A 191 21.51 13.00 -8.82
C THR A 191 20.12 12.34 -8.79
N VAL A 192 19.14 13.03 -8.21
CA VAL A 192 17.75 12.54 -8.21
C VAL A 192 17.18 12.45 -9.62
N ASP A 193 17.53 13.37 -10.52
CA ASP A 193 17.10 13.30 -11.94
C ASP A 193 17.61 12.04 -12.64
N GLU A 194 18.88 11.68 -12.43
CA GLU A 194 19.44 10.44 -12.99
C GLU A 194 18.71 9.21 -12.46
N ALA A 195 18.41 9.18 -11.16
CA ALA A 195 17.63 8.11 -10.56
C ALA A 195 16.19 8.08 -11.08
N LEU A 196 15.56 9.23 -11.32
CA LEU A 196 14.23 9.32 -11.94
C LEU A 196 14.23 8.78 -13.37
N MET A 197 15.24 9.13 -14.17
CA MET A 197 15.39 8.60 -15.54
C MET A 197 15.52 7.08 -15.53
N VAL A 198 16.42 6.52 -14.71
CA VAL A 198 16.58 5.07 -14.59
C VAL A 198 15.29 4.42 -14.07
N TYR A 199 14.67 5.01 -13.04
CA TYR A 199 13.38 4.56 -12.51
C TYR A 199 12.32 4.48 -13.61
N GLU A 200 12.20 5.48 -14.48
CA GLU A 200 11.24 5.49 -15.59
C GLU A 200 11.55 4.44 -16.66
N GLU A 201 12.83 4.15 -16.92
CA GLU A 201 13.26 3.10 -17.87
C GLU A 201 13.02 1.68 -17.35
N ILE A 202 13.25 1.46 -16.05
CA ILE A 202 13.08 0.14 -15.43
C ILE A 202 11.66 -0.11 -14.94
N LEU A 203 10.83 0.93 -14.81
CA LEU A 203 9.41 0.81 -14.49
C LEU A 203 8.70 0.08 -15.63
N ARG A 204 8.56 -1.23 -15.49
CA ARG A 204 7.80 -2.06 -16.41
C ARG A 204 6.50 -2.45 -15.75
N ARG A 205 5.40 -2.20 -16.46
CA ARG A 205 4.15 -2.91 -16.19
C ARG A 205 4.32 -4.33 -16.69
N GLU A 206 4.55 -5.25 -15.78
CA GLU A 206 4.53 -6.65 -16.12
C GLU A 206 3.11 -7.20 -15.93
N GLY A 207 2.62 -7.80 -17.02
CA GLY A 207 1.43 -8.64 -16.99
C GLY A 207 1.83 -10.04 -16.54
N LEU A 208 1.66 -10.36 -15.25
CA LEU A 208 1.76 -11.73 -14.78
C LEU A 208 0.52 -12.49 -15.26
N ARG A 209 0.71 -13.39 -16.23
CA ARG A 209 -0.33 -14.34 -16.64
C ARG A 209 -0.32 -15.54 -15.71
N ALA A 210 -1.48 -15.81 -15.11
CA ALA A 210 -1.71 -17.01 -14.33
C ALA A 210 -2.92 -17.77 -14.89
N ASP A 211 -2.80 -19.09 -15.01
CA ASP A 211 -3.93 -19.94 -15.37
C ASP A 211 -4.73 -20.30 -14.11
N VAL A 212 -5.86 -19.63 -13.91
CA VAL A 212 -6.66 -19.63 -12.68
C VAL A 212 -8.15 -19.59 -12.97
N ALA A 213 -8.96 -20.08 -12.03
CA ALA A 213 -10.42 -19.94 -12.06
C ALA A 213 -10.93 -18.91 -11.04
N SER A 214 -10.12 -18.63 -10.01
CA SER A 214 -10.44 -17.70 -8.95
C SER A 214 -9.20 -16.91 -8.52
N ILE A 215 -9.44 -15.71 -7.98
CA ILE A 215 -8.45 -14.89 -7.28
C ILE A 215 -8.81 -14.84 -5.80
N THR A 216 -7.83 -14.90 -4.92
CA THR A 216 -8.03 -14.85 -3.47
C THR A 216 -7.23 -13.72 -2.88
N THR A 217 -7.80 -12.90 -2.00
CA THR A 217 -7.04 -11.93 -1.20
C THR A 217 -7.26 -12.19 0.28
N THR A 218 -6.22 -12.03 1.10
CA THR A 218 -6.27 -12.35 2.53
C THR A 218 -5.60 -11.26 3.35
N TRP A 219 -6.31 -10.76 4.35
CA TRP A 219 -5.76 -9.84 5.34
C TRP A 219 -6.02 -10.32 6.76
N ARG A 220 -5.20 -9.81 7.67
CA ARG A 220 -5.35 -10.05 9.10
C ARG A 220 -5.72 -8.75 9.77
N GLY A 221 -6.56 -8.86 10.80
CA GLY A 221 -6.92 -7.73 11.62
C GLY A 221 -7.18 -8.15 13.05
N GLU A 222 -7.58 -7.16 13.84
CA GLU A 222 -8.01 -7.38 15.19
C GLU A 222 -9.22 -6.49 15.47
N TRP A 223 -10.31 -7.14 15.82
CA TRP A 223 -11.49 -6.48 16.33
C TRP A 223 -11.29 -6.28 17.82
N ALA A 224 -11.45 -5.05 18.28
CA ALA A 224 -11.31 -4.71 19.68
C ALA A 224 -12.47 -3.83 20.10
N HIS A 225 -12.98 -4.04 21.32
CA HIS A 225 -14.05 -3.22 21.86
C HIS A 225 -13.80 -2.89 23.32
N PHE A 226 -14.19 -1.70 23.76
CA PHE A 226 -13.98 -1.23 25.13
C PHE A 226 -15.30 -1.03 25.86
N ILE A 227 -15.47 -1.79 26.95
CA ILE A 227 -16.67 -1.70 27.79
C ILE A 227 -16.54 -0.47 28.71
N ASN A 228 -17.35 0.56 28.46
CA ASN A 228 -17.42 1.74 29.33
C ASN A 228 -18.12 1.38 30.66
N GLN A 229 -17.48 1.67 31.81
CA GLN A 229 -17.96 1.35 33.17
C GLN A 229 -19.32 1.99 33.54
N THR A 230 -19.87 2.89 32.70
CA THR A 230 -21.18 3.52 32.94
C THR A 230 -22.36 2.72 32.42
N GLN A 231 -22.15 1.68 31.60
CA GLN A 231 -23.20 0.77 31.18
C GLN A 231 -23.03 -0.59 31.87
N ASN A 232 -24.16 -1.12 32.36
CA ASN A 232 -24.23 -2.36 33.11
C ASN A 232 -23.53 -3.49 32.30
N PRO A 233 -22.46 -4.12 32.81
CA PRO A 233 -21.62 -5.08 32.06
C PRO A 233 -22.34 -6.38 31.65
N THR A 234 -23.65 -6.46 31.88
CA THR A 234 -24.53 -7.59 31.60
C THR A 234 -25.41 -7.40 30.36
N GLN A 235 -25.33 -6.26 29.65
CA GLN A 235 -26.10 -6.06 28.41
C GLN A 235 -25.22 -6.33 27.18
N GLY A 236 -25.47 -7.46 26.51
CA GLY A 236 -24.93 -7.76 25.19
C GLY A 236 -25.30 -6.63 24.23
N THR A 237 -24.28 -5.98 23.69
CA THR A 237 -24.39 -4.80 22.84
C THR A 237 -23.51 -5.08 21.62
N THR A 238 -24.11 -4.97 20.44
CA THR A 238 -23.42 -5.13 19.16
C THR A 238 -22.62 -3.85 18.88
N TYR A 239 -21.32 -3.99 18.64
CA TYR A 239 -20.45 -2.85 18.36
C TYR A 239 -19.83 -2.97 16.97
N SER A 240 -19.84 -1.85 16.25
CA SER A 240 -19.19 -1.71 14.95
C SER A 240 -17.91 -0.89 15.11
N THR A 241 -16.80 -1.44 14.62
CA THR A 241 -15.55 -0.70 14.45
C THR A 241 -15.31 -0.57 12.95
N ASP A 242 -15.24 0.65 12.44
CA ASP A 242 -14.96 0.89 11.02
C ASP A 242 -13.47 0.63 10.73
N GLN A 243 -13.20 -0.52 10.12
CA GLN A 243 -11.88 -0.92 9.61
C GLN A 243 -12.02 -1.24 8.12
N SER A 244 -12.77 -0.40 7.38
CA SER A 244 -13.16 -0.66 6.00
C SER A 244 -11.97 -1.02 5.11
N HIS A 245 -11.93 -2.27 4.65
CA HIS A 245 -11.04 -2.73 3.59
C HIS A 245 -11.79 -2.75 2.27
N ARG A 246 -11.22 -2.22 1.18
CA ARG A 246 -11.86 -2.24 -0.15
C ARG A 246 -11.22 -3.26 -1.09
N ILE A 247 -12.06 -4.11 -1.68
CA ILE A 247 -11.63 -5.13 -2.66
C ILE A 247 -12.27 -4.82 -4.01
N LEU A 248 -11.47 -4.87 -5.08
CA LEU A 248 -11.98 -4.73 -6.43
C LEU A 248 -12.57 -6.07 -6.88
N VAL A 249 -13.86 -6.09 -7.16
CA VAL A 249 -14.52 -7.20 -7.87
C VAL A 249 -14.29 -7.00 -9.37
N PRO A 250 -13.61 -7.93 -10.07
CA PRO A 250 -13.37 -7.81 -11.52
C PRO A 250 -14.65 -7.91 -12.34
N GLU A 251 -14.64 -7.32 -13.53
CA GLU A 251 -15.74 -7.44 -14.49
C GLU A 251 -15.98 -8.91 -14.88
N GLY A 252 -17.25 -9.29 -14.96
CA GLY A 252 -17.71 -10.62 -15.34
C GLY A 252 -17.60 -11.69 -14.24
N SER A 253 -17.10 -11.35 -13.05
CA SER A 253 -17.12 -12.25 -11.88
C SER A 253 -18.56 -12.58 -11.48
N ASP A 254 -18.86 -13.84 -11.20
CA ASP A 254 -20.22 -14.33 -10.93
C ASP A 254 -20.42 -14.85 -9.50
N ARG A 255 -19.33 -15.13 -8.77
CA ARG A 255 -19.38 -15.58 -7.38
C ARG A 255 -18.22 -15.07 -6.55
N MET A 256 -18.51 -14.79 -5.29
CA MET A 256 -17.53 -14.48 -4.25
C MET A 256 -17.73 -15.40 -3.05
N THR A 257 -16.64 -15.91 -2.50
CA THR A 257 -16.61 -16.64 -1.23
C THR A 257 -15.81 -15.86 -0.20
N VAL A 258 -16.45 -15.46 0.89
CA VAL A 258 -15.82 -14.75 2.00
C VAL A 258 -15.64 -15.72 3.16
N THR A 259 -14.41 -15.91 3.62
CA THR A 259 -14.06 -16.74 4.78
C THR A 259 -13.51 -15.86 5.89
N LEU A 260 -14.16 -15.86 7.04
CA LEU A 260 -13.67 -15.24 8.27
C LEU A 260 -13.19 -16.32 9.21
N GLU A 261 -11.91 -16.28 9.59
CA GLU A 261 -11.34 -17.06 10.67
C GLU A 261 -11.05 -16.16 11.87
N TRP A 262 -11.43 -16.58 13.07
CA TRP A 262 -11.15 -15.81 14.28
C TRP A 262 -10.97 -16.72 15.49
N VAL A 263 -10.47 -16.14 16.59
CA VAL A 263 -10.30 -16.84 17.86
C VAL A 263 -11.47 -16.52 18.79
N PRO A 264 -12.50 -17.39 18.90
CA PRO A 264 -13.72 -17.07 19.65
C PRO A 264 -13.52 -17.08 21.16
N VAL A 265 -12.49 -17.78 21.65
CA VAL A 265 -12.12 -17.85 23.07
C VAL A 265 -10.62 -17.71 23.22
N ASN A 266 -10.20 -16.70 23.96
CA ASN A 266 -8.81 -16.50 24.37
C ASN A 266 -8.71 -16.73 25.87
N ALA A 267 -8.18 -17.89 26.27
CA ALA A 267 -8.06 -18.27 27.68
C ALA A 267 -7.03 -17.42 28.44
N ASP A 268 -5.95 -16.98 27.78
CA ASP A 268 -4.90 -16.17 28.38
C ASP A 268 -5.40 -14.76 28.71
N LYS A 269 -6.29 -14.22 27.88
CA LYS A 269 -6.93 -12.91 28.05
C LYS A 269 -8.35 -13.00 28.61
N LEU A 270 -8.80 -14.20 28.96
CA LEU A 270 -10.15 -14.52 29.45
C LEU A 270 -11.26 -13.78 28.69
N THR A 271 -11.12 -13.75 27.37
CA THR A 271 -12.02 -13.07 26.44
C THR A 271 -12.76 -14.11 25.62
N MET A 272 -14.07 -13.92 25.41
CA MET A 272 -14.87 -14.68 24.46
C MET A 272 -15.71 -13.75 23.59
N GLY A 273 -15.94 -14.08 22.33
CA GLY A 273 -16.84 -13.32 21.49
C GLY A 273 -17.01 -13.87 20.09
N THR A 274 -17.94 -13.26 19.37
CA THR A 274 -18.25 -13.53 17.97
C THR A 274 -18.09 -12.25 17.17
N ILE A 275 -17.57 -12.38 15.96
CA ILE A 275 -17.46 -11.29 15.00
C ILE A 275 -18.06 -11.74 13.68
N ASP A 276 -18.57 -10.79 12.90
CA ASP A 276 -19.18 -10.96 11.60
C ASP A 276 -18.58 -9.94 10.63
N VAL A 277 -18.62 -10.26 9.34
CA VAL A 277 -18.17 -9.37 8.27
C VAL A 277 -19.39 -8.68 7.70
N TRP A 278 -19.27 -7.37 7.49
CA TRP A 278 -20.23 -6.58 6.73
C TRP A 278 -19.63 -6.29 5.36
N ALA A 279 -20.36 -6.53 4.28
CA ALA A 279 -19.95 -6.11 2.95
C ALA A 279 -21.15 -5.69 2.10
N ASP A 280 -20.96 -4.64 1.30
CA ASP A 280 -21.93 -4.11 0.34
C ASP A 280 -21.46 -4.44 -1.07
N VAL A 281 -21.80 -5.65 -1.51
CA VAL A 281 -21.40 -6.26 -2.78
C VAL A 281 -22.25 -5.68 -3.91
N ASP A 282 -23.56 -5.48 -3.71
CA ASP A 282 -24.46 -4.98 -4.76
C ASP A 282 -24.56 -3.43 -4.83
N GLY A 283 -23.95 -2.73 -3.87
CA GLY A 283 -23.84 -1.27 -3.83
C GLY A 283 -25.11 -0.57 -3.38
N ASP A 284 -26.05 -1.28 -2.76
CA ASP A 284 -27.32 -0.73 -2.26
C ASP A 284 -27.21 -0.14 -0.84
N GLY A 285 -26.05 -0.30 -0.19
CA GLY A 285 -25.76 0.19 1.14
C GLY A 285 -26.24 -0.73 2.27
N SER A 286 -26.71 -1.93 1.94
CA SER A 286 -27.09 -2.98 2.89
C SER A 286 -25.96 -4.02 3.05
N ASN A 287 -26.15 -4.96 3.98
CA ASN A 287 -25.18 -6.03 4.20
C ASN A 287 -25.56 -7.25 3.37
N ASP A 288 -24.69 -7.68 2.46
CA ASP A 288 -24.88 -8.88 1.66
C ASP A 288 -24.35 -10.15 2.35
N LEU A 289 -23.68 -10.00 3.49
CA LEU A 289 -23.15 -11.11 4.29
C LEU A 289 -24.06 -11.39 5.48
N ASP A 290 -25.02 -12.31 5.31
CA ASP A 290 -25.97 -12.69 6.36
C ASP A 290 -25.25 -13.10 7.67
N PRO A 291 -25.53 -12.46 8.83
CA PRO A 291 -24.86 -12.79 10.08
C PRO A 291 -25.02 -14.26 10.46
N GLN A 292 -23.91 -14.92 10.81
CA GLN A 292 -23.93 -16.33 11.21
C GLN A 292 -23.62 -16.46 12.70
N LEU A 293 -24.44 -17.21 13.45
CA LEU A 293 -24.09 -17.59 14.82
C LEU A 293 -23.21 -18.85 14.79
N ASP A 294 -21.90 -18.67 14.73
CA ASP A 294 -20.92 -19.75 14.84
C ASP A 294 -19.88 -19.41 15.91
N MET A 295 -19.45 -20.39 16.71
CA MET A 295 -18.39 -20.29 17.72
C MET A 295 -17.20 -21.23 17.43
N ARG A 296 -17.17 -21.84 16.24
CA ARG A 296 -16.08 -22.73 15.80
C ARG A 296 -14.82 -21.96 15.39
N GLY A 297 -14.91 -20.63 15.24
CA GLY A 297 -13.82 -19.76 14.82
C GLY A 297 -13.66 -19.66 13.30
N THR A 298 -14.66 -20.11 12.53
CA THR A 298 -14.69 -19.95 11.08
C THR A 298 -16.13 -19.68 10.61
N LYS A 299 -16.31 -18.72 9.70
CA LYS A 299 -17.57 -18.41 9.00
C LYS A 299 -17.28 -18.33 7.51
N VAL A 300 -18.23 -18.78 6.70
CA VAL A 300 -18.11 -18.79 5.25
C VAL A 300 -19.41 -18.26 4.65
N TRP A 301 -19.29 -17.30 3.75
CA TRP A 301 -20.38 -16.75 2.96
C TRP A 301 -20.09 -16.96 1.48
N GLU A 302 -21.12 -17.36 0.74
CA GLU A 302 -21.10 -17.40 -0.73
C GLU A 302 -22.10 -16.35 -1.22
N VAL A 303 -21.63 -15.44 -2.07
CA VAL A 303 -22.42 -14.32 -2.59
C VAL A 303 -22.40 -14.38 -4.12
N ASP A 304 -23.58 -14.29 -4.72
CA ASP A 304 -23.74 -14.18 -6.17
C ASP A 304 -23.40 -12.74 -6.62
N LEU A 305 -22.57 -12.61 -7.65
CA LEU A 305 -22.14 -11.32 -8.19
C LEU A 305 -22.92 -10.97 -9.46
N ASP A 306 -23.15 -9.68 -9.69
CA ASP A 306 -23.87 -9.19 -10.86
C ASP A 306 -22.99 -8.99 -12.11
N GLY A 307 -21.72 -9.38 -12.03
CA GLY A 307 -20.72 -9.24 -13.10
C GLY A 307 -20.19 -7.82 -13.30
N ARG A 308 -20.62 -6.82 -12.52
CA ARG A 308 -20.12 -5.45 -12.68
C ARG A 308 -18.86 -5.21 -11.87
N GLN A 309 -17.87 -4.59 -12.50
CA GLN A 309 -16.66 -4.17 -11.79
C GLN A 309 -16.96 -3.07 -10.78
N ARG A 310 -16.53 -3.25 -9.53
CA ARG A 310 -16.75 -2.30 -8.44
C ARG A 310 -15.78 -2.53 -7.27
N TRP A 311 -15.61 -1.50 -6.45
CA TRP A 311 -14.95 -1.63 -5.15
C TRP A 311 -15.98 -1.97 -4.09
N VAL A 312 -15.83 -3.13 -3.46
CA VAL A 312 -16.69 -3.61 -2.37
C VAL A 312 -15.99 -3.30 -1.03
N PRO A 313 -16.62 -2.54 -0.13
CA PRO A 313 -16.12 -2.32 1.22
C PRO A 313 -16.41 -3.53 2.12
N PHE A 314 -15.44 -3.89 2.96
CA PHE A 314 -15.53 -4.95 3.98
C PHE A 314 -15.26 -4.36 5.35
N ASN A 315 -16.18 -4.56 6.28
CA ASN A 315 -16.09 -4.15 7.68
C ASN A 315 -16.22 -5.34 8.62
N VAL A 316 -15.72 -5.20 9.84
CA VAL A 316 -15.86 -6.23 10.88
C VAL A 316 -16.62 -5.66 12.06
N HIS A 317 -17.70 -6.34 12.45
CA HIS A 317 -18.50 -6.01 13.62
C HIS A 317 -18.57 -7.21 14.55
N GLY A 318 -18.90 -7.00 15.83
CA GLY A 318 -18.94 -8.11 16.75
C GLY A 318 -19.48 -7.81 18.13
N GLU A 319 -19.53 -8.88 18.92
CA GLU A 319 -19.92 -8.89 20.33
C GLU A 319 -18.92 -9.73 21.11
N ALA A 320 -18.44 -9.21 22.24
CA ALA A 320 -17.51 -9.93 23.09
C ALA A 320 -17.69 -9.61 24.56
N ALA A 321 -17.33 -10.58 25.40
CA ALA A 321 -17.28 -10.50 26.85
C ALA A 321 -15.87 -10.83 27.34
N LYS A 322 -15.36 -10.05 28.30
CA LYS A 322 -14.10 -10.30 28.99
C LYS A 322 -14.36 -10.54 30.48
N ALA A 323 -13.81 -11.61 31.05
CA ALA A 323 -13.93 -11.87 32.48
C ALA A 323 -13.00 -10.91 33.26
N PHE A 324 -13.56 -10.25 34.29
CA PHE A 324 -12.84 -9.28 35.12
C PHE A 324 -11.96 -10.00 36.14
N PHE A 325 -10.66 -9.70 36.12
CA PHE A 325 -9.77 -9.95 37.25
C PHE A 325 -8.97 -8.68 37.55
N ASP A 326 -8.82 -8.40 38.84
CA ASP A 326 -8.08 -7.28 39.40
C ASP A 326 -6.58 -7.46 39.11
N SER A 327 -6.17 -7.17 37.87
CA SER A 327 -4.78 -7.10 37.46
C SER A 327 -4.35 -5.64 37.52
N PRO A 328 -3.26 -5.29 38.23
CA PRO A 328 -2.79 -3.91 38.36
C PRO A 328 -2.39 -3.25 37.03
N ASP A 329 -2.29 -4.03 35.93
CA ASP A 329 -1.90 -3.57 34.60
C ASP A 329 -3.09 -3.35 33.64
N ASP A 330 -4.32 -3.76 33.98
CA ASP A 330 -5.50 -3.64 33.09
C ASP A 330 -6.35 -2.44 33.53
N GLU A 331 -6.03 -1.24 33.02
CA GLU A 331 -6.79 0.00 33.30
C GLU A 331 -8.24 -0.04 32.74
N PHE A 332 -8.51 -0.89 31.73
CA PHE A 332 -9.84 -1.10 31.12
C PHE A 332 -10.07 -2.55 30.62
N PRO A 333 -11.28 -3.12 30.76
CA PRO A 333 -11.64 -4.41 30.16
C PRO A 333 -11.85 -4.27 28.64
N GLU A 334 -10.85 -4.66 27.85
CA GLU A 334 -10.89 -4.70 26.39
C GLU A 334 -10.92 -6.14 25.86
N PRO A 335 -12.07 -6.68 25.42
CA PRO A 335 -12.08 -7.84 24.55
C PRO A 335 -11.39 -7.53 23.20
N ARG A 336 -10.40 -8.35 22.85
CA ARG A 336 -9.70 -8.33 21.56
C ARG A 336 -9.83 -9.68 20.87
N ILE A 337 -10.28 -9.66 19.62
CA ILE A 337 -10.51 -10.84 18.79
C ILE A 337 -9.71 -10.65 17.51
N ARG A 338 -8.60 -11.39 17.41
CA ARG A 338 -7.83 -11.47 16.17
C ARG A 338 -8.59 -12.25 15.12
N TYR A 339 -8.52 -11.77 13.90
CA TYR A 339 -9.20 -12.36 12.76
C TYR A 339 -8.32 -12.38 11.51
N THR A 340 -8.68 -13.27 10.60
CA THR A 340 -8.17 -13.33 9.22
C THR A 340 -9.38 -13.40 8.31
N ILE A 341 -9.47 -12.52 7.32
CA ILE A 341 -10.49 -12.60 6.27
C ILE A 341 -9.79 -13.00 4.99
N SER A 342 -10.36 -13.98 4.30
CA SER A 342 -9.99 -14.38 2.95
C SER A 342 -11.18 -14.22 2.03
N VAL A 343 -11.01 -13.52 0.92
CA VAL A 343 -12.04 -13.33 -0.10
C VAL A 343 -11.56 -13.98 -1.37
N GLU A 344 -12.28 -15.00 -1.82
CA GLU A 344 -12.09 -15.66 -3.10
C GLU A 344 -13.17 -15.18 -4.08
N ILE A 345 -12.77 -14.84 -5.30
CA ILE A 345 -13.66 -14.35 -6.36
C ILE A 345 -13.43 -15.23 -7.58
N ASP A 346 -14.51 -15.83 -8.09
CA ASP A 346 -14.50 -16.54 -9.36
C ASP A 346 -14.37 -15.51 -10.49
N VAL A 347 -13.40 -15.73 -11.39
CA VAL A 347 -13.09 -14.77 -12.46
C VAL A 347 -13.17 -15.44 -13.83
N PRO A 348 -13.75 -14.76 -14.84
CA PRO A 348 -13.78 -15.28 -16.20
C PRO A 348 -12.37 -15.46 -16.79
N PRO A 349 -12.19 -16.42 -17.72
CA PRO A 349 -10.99 -16.47 -18.54
C PRO A 349 -10.77 -15.18 -19.31
N GLY A 350 -9.53 -14.68 -19.34
CA GLY A 350 -9.13 -13.47 -20.04
C GLY A 350 -9.36 -12.18 -19.25
N THR A 351 -9.71 -12.26 -17.97
CA THR A 351 -9.92 -11.08 -17.12
C THR A 351 -8.59 -10.39 -16.81
N ASP A 352 -8.55 -9.07 -17.06
CA ASP A 352 -7.45 -8.22 -16.64
C ASP A 352 -7.76 -7.65 -15.25
N VAL A 353 -6.99 -8.03 -14.25
CA VAL A 353 -7.14 -7.54 -12.88
C VAL A 353 -6.04 -6.50 -12.63
N PRO A 354 -6.39 -5.20 -12.54
CA PRO A 354 -5.41 -4.19 -12.19
C PRO A 354 -5.08 -4.31 -10.70
N ILE A 355 -3.85 -4.67 -10.36
CA ILE A 355 -3.37 -4.44 -8.99
C ILE A 355 -2.90 -2.99 -8.97
N ARG A 356 -3.73 -2.11 -8.44
CA ARG A 356 -3.20 -0.86 -7.91
C ARG A 356 -2.57 -1.21 -6.56
N PRO A 357 -1.32 -0.87 -6.28
CA PRO A 357 -0.82 -0.84 -4.92
C PRO A 357 -1.52 0.33 -4.20
N SER A 358 -2.82 0.19 -3.94
CA SER A 358 -3.46 0.97 -2.89
C SER A 358 -3.03 0.33 -1.57
N PHE A 359 -2.80 1.17 -0.57
CA PHE A 359 -2.40 0.81 0.80
C PHE A 359 -3.31 -0.23 1.49
N ASP A 360 -4.40 -0.62 0.84
CA ASP A 360 -5.49 -1.42 1.39
C ASP A 360 -5.70 -2.76 0.67
N SER A 361 -4.96 -3.02 -0.42
CA SER A 361 -5.09 -4.28 -1.16
C SER A 361 -4.07 -5.31 -0.66
N SER A 362 -4.57 -6.38 -0.04
CA SER A 362 -3.73 -7.56 0.19
C SER A 362 -3.42 -8.23 -1.15
N PRO A 363 -2.19 -8.73 -1.37
CA PRO A 363 -1.79 -9.32 -2.64
C PRO A 363 -2.70 -10.49 -2.99
N TYR A 364 -3.22 -10.52 -4.22
CA TYR A 364 -4.02 -11.64 -4.70
C TYR A 364 -3.17 -12.91 -4.83
N VAL A 365 -3.69 -14.03 -4.35
CA VAL A 365 -3.21 -15.41 -4.51
C VAL A 365 -4.10 -16.11 -5.53
N PHE A 366 -3.52 -17.05 -6.27
CA PHE A 366 -4.15 -17.71 -7.42
C PHE A 366 -4.67 -19.11 -7.10
N GLY A 367 -5.96 -19.34 -7.38
CA GLY A 367 -6.56 -20.66 -7.33
C GLY A 367 -6.28 -21.46 -8.61
N PRO A 368 -6.10 -22.80 -8.55
CA PRO A 368 -5.92 -23.62 -9.75
C PRO A 368 -7.16 -23.57 -10.65
N GLY A 369 -6.98 -23.36 -11.95
CA GLY A 369 -8.10 -23.35 -12.89
C GLY A 369 -7.68 -23.35 -14.36
N SER A 370 -8.68 -23.31 -15.24
CA SER A 370 -8.48 -23.35 -16.71
C SER A 370 -8.73 -22.01 -17.41
N GLY A 371 -8.99 -20.93 -16.66
CA GLY A 371 -9.04 -19.58 -17.20
C GLY A 371 -7.66 -18.95 -17.18
N THR A 372 -7.40 -17.91 -17.96
CA THR A 372 -6.14 -17.15 -17.88
C THR A 372 -6.45 -15.76 -17.35
N VAL A 373 -5.85 -15.35 -16.24
CA VAL A 373 -5.97 -13.99 -15.71
C VAL A 373 -4.67 -13.26 -15.95
N THR A 374 -4.74 -12.02 -16.43
CA THR A 374 -3.57 -11.14 -16.48
C THR A 374 -3.62 -10.19 -15.31
N ILE A 375 -2.58 -10.21 -14.50
CA ILE A 375 -2.38 -9.20 -13.48
C ILE A 375 -1.36 -8.22 -13.97
N THR A 376 -1.78 -6.96 -14.04
CA THR A 376 -0.85 -5.87 -14.31
C THR A 376 -0.42 -5.31 -12.98
N THR A 377 0.88 -5.41 -12.69
CA THR A 377 1.51 -4.70 -11.58
C THR A 377 2.70 -3.92 -12.12
N ASP A 378 3.01 -2.80 -11.46
CA ASP A 378 4.30 -2.17 -11.66
C ASP A 378 5.35 -3.06 -10.98
N VAL A 379 6.27 -3.64 -11.75
CA VAL A 379 7.38 -4.45 -11.22
C VAL A 379 8.63 -3.57 -11.22
N PHE A 380 9.32 -3.59 -10.09
CA PHE A 380 10.57 -2.90 -9.90
C PHE A 380 11.71 -3.90 -9.82
N ASP A 381 12.37 -4.16 -10.94
CA ASP A 381 13.53 -5.05 -10.97
C ASP A 381 14.83 -4.25 -10.83
N LEU A 382 15.31 -4.16 -9.59
CA LEU A 382 16.57 -3.50 -9.23
C LEU A 382 17.79 -4.12 -9.93
N ARG A 383 17.69 -5.36 -10.44
CA ARG A 383 18.81 -6.05 -11.11
C ARG A 383 19.15 -5.47 -12.48
N GLY A 384 18.28 -4.61 -13.03
CA GLY A 384 18.48 -3.91 -14.30
C GLY A 384 19.07 -2.50 -14.16
N ILE A 385 19.42 -2.05 -12.96
CA ILE A 385 19.96 -0.72 -12.74
C ILE A 385 21.36 -0.63 -13.37
N GLY A 386 21.49 0.25 -14.35
CA GLY A 386 22.75 0.60 -15.00
C GLY A 386 22.74 2.08 -15.39
N PRO A 387 23.88 2.62 -15.86
CA PRO A 387 23.94 3.97 -16.41
C PRO A 387 22.90 4.16 -17.53
N PRO A 388 22.27 5.35 -17.64
CA PRO A 388 21.57 5.71 -18.87
C PRO A 388 22.56 5.67 -20.05
N GLU A 389 22.14 5.11 -21.20
CA GLU A 389 22.97 5.02 -22.41
C GLU A 389 23.26 6.44 -22.94
N GLU A 390 24.52 6.86 -22.93
CA GLU A 390 24.95 8.07 -23.66
C GLU A 390 24.92 7.78 -25.16
N ASP A 391 24.13 8.55 -25.90
CA ASP A 391 23.94 8.43 -27.34
C ASP A 391 25.28 8.71 -28.07
N GLY A 392 25.94 7.64 -28.52
CA GLY A 392 26.93 7.67 -29.59
C GLY A 392 28.40 7.45 -29.22
N SER A 393 28.85 6.20 -29.12
CA SER A 393 29.78 5.58 -30.11
C SER A 393 30.31 4.20 -29.66
N GLU A 394 30.23 3.26 -30.60
CA GLU A 394 30.93 1.96 -30.67
C GLU A 394 30.67 0.90 -29.58
N PHE A 395 29.64 0.10 -29.88
CA PHE A 395 29.54 -1.33 -29.52
C PHE A 395 30.86 -2.07 -29.69
N THR A 396 31.36 -2.66 -28.60
CA THR A 396 32.05 -3.97 -28.65
C THR A 396 31.63 -4.83 -27.45
N ASP A 397 30.79 -5.82 -27.77
CA ASP A 397 30.68 -7.18 -27.23
C ASP A 397 31.20 -7.46 -25.80
N ASP A 398 30.27 -7.72 -24.85
CA ASP A 398 30.37 -8.86 -23.92
C ASP A 398 29.14 -9.12 -23.00
N TRP A 399 27.93 -8.61 -23.31
CA TRP A 399 26.74 -8.84 -22.46
C TRP A 399 25.91 -10.09 -22.81
N MET A 400 26.15 -10.74 -23.96
CA MET A 400 25.37 -11.90 -24.42
C MET A 400 25.76 -13.25 -23.77
N THR A 401 26.83 -13.31 -22.97
CA THR A 401 27.37 -14.61 -22.50
C THR A 401 26.90 -15.01 -21.10
N PHE A 402 26.37 -14.10 -20.27
CA PHE A 402 25.94 -14.43 -18.90
C PHE A 402 24.44 -14.72 -18.73
N ALA A 403 23.56 -14.27 -19.63
CA ALA A 403 22.12 -14.53 -19.52
C ALA A 403 21.72 -15.97 -19.90
N VAL A 404 22.57 -16.71 -20.62
CA VAL A 404 22.26 -18.07 -21.12
C VAL A 404 22.69 -19.19 -20.16
N LEU A 405 23.49 -18.90 -19.12
CA LEU A 405 24.02 -19.95 -18.23
C LEU A 405 23.28 -20.11 -16.89
N ALA A 406 22.42 -19.17 -16.49
CA ALA A 406 21.66 -19.26 -15.23
C ALA A 406 20.28 -19.96 -15.37
N LEU A 407 19.80 -20.18 -16.60
CA LEU A 407 18.53 -20.89 -16.87
C LEU A 407 18.69 -22.38 -17.17
N ALA A 408 19.91 -22.94 -17.12
CA ALA A 408 20.16 -24.31 -17.57
C ALA A 408 20.56 -25.32 -16.48
N ILE A 409 20.96 -24.93 -15.26
CA ILE A 409 21.50 -25.90 -14.28
C ILE A 409 21.10 -25.55 -12.83
N GLY A 410 20.05 -26.22 -12.32
CA GLY A 410 19.77 -26.37 -10.88
C GLY A 410 18.48 -25.67 -10.40
N GLY A 411 17.28 -26.24 -10.46
CA GLY A 411 16.93 -27.65 -10.40
C GLY A 411 16.44 -28.03 -9.00
N ILE A 412 15.19 -27.72 -8.66
CA ILE A 412 14.33 -28.57 -7.80
C ILE A 412 12.92 -28.59 -8.42
N LEU A 413 12.88 -29.06 -9.67
CA LEU A 413 11.71 -29.70 -10.28
C LEU A 413 11.77 -31.21 -9.95
N GLY A 414 11.95 -31.50 -8.66
CA GLY A 414 12.42 -32.78 -8.14
C GLY A 414 11.87 -33.10 -6.76
N ALA A 415 10.59 -32.84 -6.52
CA ALA A 415 9.88 -33.32 -5.34
C ALA A 415 8.37 -33.49 -5.58
N LEU A 416 7.97 -34.10 -6.71
CA LEU A 416 6.64 -34.72 -6.88
C LEU A 416 6.59 -35.42 -8.24
N LEU A 417 7.08 -36.67 -8.29
CA LEU A 417 6.65 -37.72 -9.23
C LEU A 417 7.43 -39.02 -8.93
N LEU A 418 7.23 -39.57 -7.73
CA LEU A 418 7.58 -40.97 -7.43
C LEU A 418 6.52 -41.54 -6.50
N GLY A 419 5.39 -41.88 -7.11
CA GLY A 419 4.32 -42.65 -6.53
C GLY A 419 3.45 -43.17 -7.64
N VAL A 420 3.76 -44.37 -8.15
CA VAL A 420 2.84 -45.43 -8.57
C VAL A 420 3.64 -46.56 -9.23
N GLN A 421 3.43 -47.76 -8.67
CA GLN A 421 3.96 -49.05 -9.09
C GLN A 421 3.47 -49.44 -10.49
N VAL A 422 4.34 -50.03 -11.32
CA VAL A 422 3.99 -51.21 -12.13
C VAL A 422 5.23 -52.11 -12.27
N GLY A 423 5.11 -53.34 -11.80
CA GLY A 423 6.17 -54.35 -11.90
C GLY A 423 6.21 -55.10 -13.23
N ARG A 424 7.39 -55.63 -13.57
CA ARG A 424 7.56 -56.93 -14.28
C ARG A 424 9.05 -57.36 -14.29
N ARG A 425 9.33 -58.45 -13.55
CA ARG A 425 10.13 -59.66 -13.90
C ARG A 425 10.82 -59.62 -15.28
N LEU A 426 12.09 -59.97 -15.55
CA LEU A 426 13.12 -60.97 -15.08
C LEU A 426 14.44 -60.66 -15.89
N PRO A 427 15.52 -61.49 -15.91
CA PRO A 427 16.40 -61.97 -14.84
C PRO A 427 17.93 -61.82 -15.15
N GLY A 428 18.76 -61.89 -14.09
CA GLY A 428 19.95 -62.76 -14.05
C GLY A 428 21.28 -62.32 -14.68
N LYS A 429 22.29 -62.10 -13.83
CA LYS A 429 23.63 -62.76 -13.77
C LYS A 429 24.53 -61.93 -12.83
N GLU A 430 24.83 -62.44 -11.63
CA GLU A 430 26.13 -63.09 -11.30
C GLU A 430 27.33 -62.21 -11.70
N GLY A 431 27.94 -61.48 -10.77
CA GLY A 431 29.07 -62.01 -9.98
C GLY A 431 30.19 -60.95 -9.87
N PRO A 432 31.23 -61.13 -9.03
CA PRO A 432 31.45 -60.20 -7.91
C PRO A 432 32.86 -59.57 -7.84
N LYS A 433 33.04 -58.72 -6.81
CA LYS A 433 34.32 -58.24 -6.19
C LYS A 433 35.02 -57.10 -6.97
N GLN A 434 35.67 -56.12 -6.37
CA GLN A 434 36.46 -56.14 -5.14
C GLN A 434 36.81 -54.71 -4.67
N ASP A 435 36.70 -54.47 -3.36
CA ASP A 435 37.52 -53.65 -2.44
C ASP A 435 38.22 -52.36 -2.94
N ALA A 436 37.80 -51.21 -2.38
CA ALA A 436 38.60 -50.36 -1.46
C ALA A 436 37.78 -49.13 -1.04
#